data_AF-A0A7X8BRS3-F1
#
_entry.id   AF-A0A7X8BRS3-F1
#
_cell.length_a   1.000
_cell.length_b   1.000
_cell.length_c   1.000
_cell.angle_alpha   90.00
_cell.angle_beta   90.00
_cell.angle_gamma   90.00
#
_symmetry.space_group_name_H-M   'P 1'
#
loop_
_entity.id
_entity.type
_entity.pdbx_description
1 polymer ?
#
loop_
_entity_poly.entity_id
_entity_poly.type
_entity_poly.pdbx_seq_one_letter_code
_entity_poly.pdbx_strand_id
1 'polypeptide(L)'
;MSENRHIVNKVVVEVNTTRLETATMIKNNLVGLLEERLFPLFNKKMDEYSRPGKVMRFHDLKLDLTIPRDDYLHALETGIIDRFSRAIENKLSGSTNPSHDEVSREEVSREVDKQITVEENRREEFLYFLEKGHLPWYGSENDLRDLLLPTNWEESLDNRDFFVKLVSRLERGDETINRFIYQLDDRQITAFMQRANPTIKKTAAPLLQQLHRFPRDTRNQLIHFLLVASLEKRDNTLENKANELAGSI
;
A
#
# COMPACT_ATOMS: atom_id res chain seq x y z
N MET A 1 14.60 -13.11 17.11
CA MET A 1 14.67 -13.51 15.69
C MET A 1 13.45 -12.90 15.02
N SER A 2 13.62 -11.99 14.07
CA SER A 2 12.48 -11.45 13.32
C SER A 2 12.03 -12.54 12.35
N GLU A 3 10.86 -13.14 12.59
CA GLU A 3 10.23 -14.00 11.59
C GLU A 3 9.97 -13.16 10.34
N ASN A 4 10.45 -13.63 9.19
CA ASN A 4 10.07 -13.02 7.92
C ASN A 4 8.57 -13.24 7.73
N ARG A 5 7.83 -12.15 7.57
CA ARG A 5 6.38 -12.21 7.38
C ARG A 5 6.06 -12.43 5.91
N HIS A 6 5.51 -13.59 5.59
CA HIS A 6 4.97 -13.91 4.26
C HIS A 6 3.44 -13.84 4.28
N ILE A 7 2.85 -13.13 3.32
CA ILE A 7 1.39 -12.96 3.23
C ILE A 7 0.94 -13.36 1.83
N VAL A 8 -0.01 -14.30 1.75
CA VAL A 8 -0.65 -14.72 0.50
C VAL A 8 -2.14 -14.44 0.62
N ASN A 9 -2.67 -13.59 -0.26
CA ASN A 9 -4.09 -13.24 -0.24
C ASN A 9 -4.97 -14.41 -0.67
N LYS A 10 -4.61 -15.05 -1.79
CA LYS A 10 -5.43 -16.08 -2.42
C LYS A 10 -4.55 -17.03 -3.22
N VAL A 11 -4.86 -18.32 -3.11
CA VAL A 11 -4.31 -19.38 -3.97
C VAL A 11 -5.45 -19.94 -4.81
N VAL A 12 -5.24 -20.05 -6.11
CA VAL A 12 -6.16 -20.69 -7.05
C VAL A 12 -5.43 -21.86 -7.69
N VAL A 13 -6.03 -23.05 -7.65
CA VAL A 13 -5.47 -24.26 -8.25
C VAL A 13 -6.42 -24.75 -9.31
N GLU A 14 -5.92 -24.87 -10.54
CA GLU A 14 -6.64 -25.43 -11.67
C GLU A 14 -5.98 -26.75 -12.07
N VAL A 15 -6.78 -27.82 -12.16
CA VAL A 15 -6.30 -29.17 -12.46
C VAL A 15 -6.98 -29.68 -13.71
N ASN A 16 -6.20 -29.84 -14.77
CA ASN A 16 -6.66 -30.40 -16.03
C ASN A 16 -6.18 -31.85 -16.16
N THR A 17 -7.11 -32.80 -16.08
CA THR A 17 -6.82 -34.24 -16.24
C THR A 17 -7.90 -34.94 -17.04
N THR A 18 -7.51 -35.98 -17.78
CA THR A 18 -8.42 -36.80 -18.59
C THR A 18 -9.18 -37.86 -17.77
N ARG A 19 -8.85 -38.02 -16.47
CA ARG A 19 -9.43 -39.05 -15.60
C ARG A 19 -10.17 -38.44 -14.41
N LEU A 20 -11.45 -38.81 -14.27
CA LEU A 20 -12.31 -38.37 -13.17
C LEU A 20 -11.80 -38.84 -11.80
N GLU A 21 -11.25 -40.05 -11.72
CA GLU A 21 -10.70 -40.61 -10.48
C GLU A 21 -9.53 -39.76 -9.95
N THR A 22 -8.59 -39.41 -10.84
CA THR A 22 -7.46 -38.52 -10.52
C THR A 22 -7.93 -37.13 -10.12
N ALA A 23 -8.91 -36.55 -10.83
CA ALA A 23 -9.49 -35.26 -10.48
C ALA A 23 -10.12 -35.28 -9.08
N THR A 24 -10.85 -36.35 -8.76
CA THR A 24 -11.53 -36.52 -7.46
C THR A 24 -10.52 -36.71 -6.34
N MET A 25 -9.48 -37.52 -6.57
CA MET A 25 -8.39 -37.72 -5.61
C MET A 25 -7.67 -36.41 -5.28
N ILE A 26 -7.30 -35.62 -6.30
CA ILE A 26 -6.63 -34.33 -6.08
C ILE A 26 -7.56 -33.38 -5.35
N LYS A 27 -8.82 -33.23 -5.79
CA LYS A 27 -9.82 -32.38 -5.14
C LYS A 27 -9.97 -32.70 -3.65
N ASN A 28 -10.06 -33.98 -3.29
CA ASN A 28 -10.29 -34.41 -1.92
C ASN A 28 -9.07 -34.23 -1.01
N ASN A 29 -7.86 -34.22 -1.57
CA ASN A 29 -6.60 -34.13 -0.82
C ASN A 29 -5.88 -32.78 -1.01
N LEU A 30 -6.46 -31.86 -1.79
CA LEU A 30 -5.78 -30.62 -2.19
C LEU A 30 -5.41 -29.74 -1.00
N VAL A 31 -6.31 -29.61 -0.03
CA VAL A 31 -6.07 -28.77 1.15
C VAL A 31 -4.89 -29.30 1.95
N GLY A 32 -4.88 -30.60 2.28
CA GLY A 32 -3.76 -31.22 2.99
C GLY A 32 -2.45 -31.14 2.20
N LEU A 33 -2.48 -31.36 0.89
CA LEU A 33 -1.29 -31.19 0.04
C LEU A 33 -0.74 -29.74 0.10
N LEU A 34 -1.61 -28.74 0.04
CA LEU A 34 -1.20 -27.34 0.10
C LEU A 34 -0.65 -26.97 1.47
N GLU A 35 -1.42 -27.21 2.53
CA GLU A 35 -1.11 -26.76 3.89
C GLU A 35 0.06 -27.54 4.52
N GLU A 36 0.11 -28.86 4.34
CA GLU A 36 1.09 -29.71 5.03
C GLU A 36 2.40 -29.83 4.24
N ARG A 37 2.36 -29.67 2.91
CA ARG A 37 3.52 -29.94 2.04
C ARG A 37 3.99 -28.71 1.28
N LEU A 38 3.13 -28.05 0.51
CA LEU A 38 3.56 -26.98 -0.38
C LEU A 38 3.82 -25.64 0.32
N PHE A 39 2.95 -25.18 1.22
CA PHE A 39 3.12 -23.91 1.93
C PHE A 39 4.38 -23.86 2.80
N PRO A 40 4.75 -24.92 3.55
CA PRO A 40 6.03 -24.95 4.25
C PRO A 40 7.24 -24.79 3.30
N LEU A 41 7.19 -25.43 2.13
CA LEU A 41 8.24 -25.33 1.13
C LEU A 41 8.29 -23.93 0.49
N PHE A 42 7.13 -23.32 0.19
CA PHE A 42 7.07 -21.94 -0.29
C PHE A 42 7.59 -20.95 0.74
N ASN A 43 7.20 -21.07 2.02
CA ASN A 43 7.71 -20.21 3.09
C ASN A 43 9.24 -20.29 3.18
N LYS A 44 9.79 -21.51 3.19
CA LYS A 44 11.24 -21.72 3.18
C LYS A 44 11.90 -21.07 1.97
N LYS A 45 11.29 -21.16 0.78
CA LYS A 45 11.81 -20.49 -0.42
C LYS A 45 11.68 -18.97 -0.35
N MET A 46 10.57 -18.43 0.15
CA MET A 46 10.40 -16.99 0.32
C MET A 46 11.38 -16.41 1.34
N ASP A 47 11.77 -17.18 2.36
CA ASP A 47 12.83 -16.79 3.30
C ASP A 47 14.18 -16.59 2.61
N GLU A 48 14.51 -17.41 1.61
CA GLU A 48 15.76 -17.27 0.84
C GLU A 48 15.81 -15.95 0.05
N TYR A 49 14.66 -15.46 -0.41
CA TYR A 49 14.57 -14.18 -1.14
C TYR A 49 14.35 -12.98 -0.22
N SER A 50 14.02 -13.20 1.05
CA SER A 50 13.70 -12.14 2.00
C SER A 50 14.94 -11.31 2.34
N ARG A 51 14.81 -9.99 2.24
CA ARG A 51 15.89 -9.04 2.57
C ARG A 51 15.45 -8.13 3.70
N PRO A 52 16.29 -7.92 4.74
CA PRO A 52 15.98 -7.00 5.82
C PRO A 52 15.64 -5.59 5.29
N GLY A 53 14.59 -4.98 5.85
CA GLY A 53 14.15 -3.63 5.49
C GLY A 53 13.54 -3.50 4.09
N LYS A 54 13.25 -4.62 3.41
CA LYS A 54 12.60 -4.62 2.09
C LYS A 54 11.32 -5.43 2.12
N VAL A 55 10.32 -4.95 1.38
CA VAL A 55 9.08 -5.66 1.10
C VAL A 55 9.05 -5.98 -0.39
N MET A 56 8.86 -7.26 -0.71
CA MET A 56 8.60 -7.72 -2.07
C MET A 56 7.09 -7.93 -2.21
N ARG A 57 6.47 -7.24 -3.17
CA ARG A 57 5.07 -7.43 -3.50
C ARG A 57 4.95 -7.97 -4.91
N PHE A 58 4.28 -9.10 -5.00
CA PHE A 58 3.88 -9.71 -6.27
C PHE A 58 2.38 -9.56 -6.41
N HIS A 59 1.91 -8.98 -7.51
CA HIS A 59 0.48 -8.89 -7.78
C HIS A 59 -0.08 -10.27 -8.13
N ASP A 60 0.62 -10.98 -9.01
CA ASP A 60 0.29 -12.33 -9.43
C ASP A 60 1.53 -13.22 -9.60
N LEU A 61 1.37 -14.49 -9.26
CA LEU A 61 2.37 -15.52 -9.53
C LEU A 61 1.67 -16.74 -10.13
N LYS A 62 1.81 -16.89 -11.45
CA LYS A 62 1.24 -18.02 -12.20
C LYS A 62 2.28 -19.12 -12.37
N LEU A 63 1.92 -20.33 -11.97
CA LEU A 63 2.79 -21.51 -12.02
C LEU A 63 2.16 -22.58 -12.90
N ASP A 64 2.65 -22.70 -14.13
CA ASP A 64 2.19 -23.73 -15.06
C ASP A 64 3.12 -24.95 -15.02
N LEU A 65 2.54 -26.12 -14.72
CA LEU A 65 3.26 -27.38 -14.62
C LEU A 65 2.53 -28.50 -15.37
N THR A 66 3.28 -29.33 -16.09
CA THR A 66 2.81 -30.61 -16.62
C THR A 66 3.55 -31.72 -15.88
N ILE A 67 2.81 -32.63 -15.25
CA ILE A 67 3.37 -33.69 -14.43
C ILE A 67 3.29 -35.00 -15.20
N PRO A 68 4.43 -35.67 -15.48
CA PRO A 68 4.42 -36.99 -16.07
C PRO A 68 3.75 -38.02 -15.14
N ARG A 69 3.27 -39.14 -15.71
CA ARG A 69 2.45 -40.12 -14.97
C ARG A 69 3.18 -40.87 -13.85
N ASP A 70 4.50 -40.95 -13.89
CA ASP A 70 5.28 -41.78 -12.98
C ASP A 70 5.77 -40.95 -11.79
N ASP A 71 5.49 -41.43 -10.57
CA ASP A 71 5.74 -40.75 -9.28
C ASP A 71 5.14 -39.33 -9.17
N TYR A 72 3.83 -39.25 -9.39
CA TYR A 72 3.06 -38.00 -9.45
C TYR A 72 3.30 -37.08 -8.25
N LEU A 73 3.39 -37.60 -7.02
CA LEU A 73 3.48 -36.76 -5.81
C LEU A 73 4.85 -36.12 -5.63
N HIS A 74 5.93 -36.87 -5.78
CA HIS A 74 7.27 -36.32 -5.63
C HIS A 74 7.61 -35.38 -6.80
N ALA A 75 7.28 -35.79 -8.02
CA ALA A 75 7.47 -34.97 -9.22
C ALA A 75 6.66 -33.66 -9.16
N LEU A 76 5.47 -33.68 -8.56
CA LEU A 76 4.63 -32.49 -8.35
C LEU A 76 5.29 -31.49 -7.41
N GLU A 77 5.80 -31.92 -6.25
CA GLU A 77 6.43 -31.01 -5.30
C GLU A 77 7.69 -30.35 -5.87
N THR A 78 8.60 -31.16 -6.40
CA THR A 78 9.85 -30.64 -6.99
C THR A 78 9.53 -29.74 -8.17
N GLY A 79 8.57 -30.13 -9.01
CA GLY A 79 8.14 -29.35 -10.16
C GLY A 79 7.52 -28.00 -9.76
N ILE A 80 6.65 -27.97 -8.75
CA ILE A 80 6.02 -26.73 -8.26
C ILE A 80 7.07 -25.79 -7.67
N ILE A 81 7.99 -26.30 -6.84
CA ILE A 81 9.01 -25.46 -6.21
C ILE A 81 9.99 -24.88 -7.22
N ASP A 82 10.42 -25.68 -8.18
CA ASP A 82 11.29 -25.20 -9.25
C ASP A 82 10.59 -24.14 -10.12
N ARG A 83 9.31 -24.33 -10.44
CA ARG A 83 8.50 -23.30 -11.14
C ARG A 83 8.33 -22.04 -10.31
N PHE A 84 8.11 -22.18 -9.01
CA PHE A 84 7.99 -21.06 -8.08
C PHE A 84 9.26 -20.22 -8.03
N SER A 85 10.43 -20.85 -7.83
CA SER A 85 11.73 -20.17 -7.85
C SER A 85 11.95 -19.44 -9.17
N ARG A 86 11.71 -20.10 -10.30
CA ARG A 86 11.84 -19.48 -11.63
C ARG A 86 10.88 -18.30 -11.82
N ALA A 87 9.65 -18.42 -11.35
CA ALA A 87 8.67 -17.35 -11.45
C ALA A 87 9.08 -16.12 -10.63
N ILE A 88 9.57 -16.31 -9.40
CA ILE A 88 10.11 -15.21 -8.59
C ILE A 88 11.32 -14.57 -9.26
N GLU A 89 12.28 -15.37 -9.73
CA GLU A 89 13.48 -14.88 -10.40
C GLU A 89 13.16 -14.08 -11.66
N ASN A 90 12.23 -14.55 -12.49
CA ASN A 90 11.78 -13.83 -13.68
C ASN A 90 11.18 -12.46 -13.32
N LYS A 91 10.35 -12.41 -12.28
CA LYS A 91 9.74 -11.15 -11.79
C LYS A 91 10.78 -10.21 -11.19
N LEU A 92 11.81 -10.74 -10.51
CA LEU A 92 12.90 -9.94 -9.92
C LEU A 92 13.91 -9.43 -10.97
N SER A 93 14.23 -10.21 -11.99
CA SER A 93 15.18 -9.84 -13.04
C SER A 93 14.58 -8.93 -14.11
N GLY A 94 13.27 -8.63 -14.05
CA GLY A 94 12.58 -7.81 -15.05
C GLY A 94 12.56 -8.44 -16.46
N SER A 95 12.88 -9.74 -16.56
CA SER A 95 12.89 -10.47 -17.83
C SER A 95 11.47 -10.91 -18.17
N THR A 96 10.67 -9.99 -18.68
CA THR A 96 9.48 -10.35 -19.44
C THR A 96 9.95 -11.02 -20.73
N ASN A 97 10.05 -12.34 -20.77
CA ASN A 97 9.95 -13.04 -22.04
C ASN A 97 8.46 -12.99 -22.44
N PRO A 98 8.08 -12.23 -23.48
CA PRO A 98 6.71 -12.21 -23.94
C PRO A 98 6.52 -13.44 -24.83
N SER A 99 6.25 -14.59 -24.22
CA SER A 99 5.62 -15.67 -24.97
C SER A 99 4.14 -15.31 -25.12
N HIS A 100 3.84 -14.76 -26.30
CA HIS A 100 2.54 -14.68 -26.98
C HIS A 100 1.29 -14.84 -26.10
N ASP A 101 0.61 -13.74 -25.81
CA ASP A 101 -0.81 -13.59 -26.17
C ASP A 101 -1.25 -12.13 -26.02
N GLU A 102 -1.81 -11.60 -27.10
CA GLU A 102 -2.42 -10.28 -27.20
C GLU A 102 -3.76 -10.27 -26.46
N VAL A 103 -3.88 -9.54 -25.35
CA VAL A 103 -5.19 -9.05 -24.88
C VAL A 103 -5.04 -7.66 -24.25
N SER A 104 -5.61 -6.69 -24.96
CA SER A 104 -6.30 -5.48 -24.48
C SER A 104 -5.62 -4.57 -23.45
N ARG A 105 -5.24 -3.38 -23.94
CA ARG A 105 -5.05 -2.16 -23.14
C ARG A 105 -6.40 -1.71 -22.57
N GLU A 106 -6.68 -2.12 -21.34
CA GLU A 106 -7.66 -1.45 -20.49
C GLU A 106 -6.94 -0.93 -19.24
N GLU A 107 -7.12 0.37 -19.00
CA GLU A 107 -6.54 1.13 -17.90
C GLU A 107 -7.12 0.67 -16.56
N VAL A 108 -6.54 -0.38 -16.01
CA VAL A 108 -6.61 -0.70 -14.58
C VAL A 108 -5.22 -0.49 -14.03
N SER A 109 -5.10 0.34 -12.98
CA SER A 109 -3.85 0.64 -12.26
C SER A 109 -2.86 -0.51 -12.33
N ARG A 110 -1.78 -0.37 -13.09
CA ARG A 110 -0.75 -1.40 -13.20
C ARG A 110 -0.10 -1.57 -11.82
N GLU A 111 -0.61 -2.52 -11.04
CA GLU A 111 0.06 -3.04 -9.86
C GLU A 111 1.30 -3.79 -10.34
N VAL A 112 2.38 -3.05 -10.54
CA VAL A 112 3.68 -3.60 -10.95
C VAL A 112 4.27 -4.33 -9.75
N ASP A 113 4.86 -5.50 -10.00
CA ASP A 113 5.67 -6.20 -9.00
C ASP A 113 6.82 -5.29 -8.55
N LYS A 114 6.94 -5.06 -7.24
CA LYS A 114 7.86 -4.06 -6.71
C LYS A 114 8.61 -4.56 -5.50
N GLN A 115 9.86 -4.13 -5.44
CA GLN A 115 10.66 -4.16 -4.24
C GLN A 115 10.71 -2.75 -3.66
N ILE A 116 10.15 -2.58 -2.47
CA ILE A 116 10.09 -1.29 -1.76
C ILE A 116 10.71 -1.43 -0.38
N THR A 117 10.94 -0.31 0.31
CA THR A 117 11.33 -0.36 1.72
C THR A 117 10.11 -0.57 2.62
N VAL A 118 10.34 -0.98 3.85
CA VAL A 118 9.27 -1.12 4.87
C VAL A 118 8.56 0.22 5.11
N GLU A 119 9.30 1.32 5.09
CA GLU A 119 8.82 2.69 5.28
C GLU A 119 7.96 3.14 4.10
N GLU A 120 8.37 2.83 2.87
CA GLU A 120 7.51 3.08 1.71
C GLU A 120 6.25 2.22 1.75
N ASN A 121 6.35 0.97 2.20
CA ASN A 121 5.20 0.10 2.37
C ASN A 121 4.18 0.71 3.36
N ARG A 122 4.65 1.18 4.53
CA ARG A 122 3.84 1.86 5.54
C ARG A 122 3.14 3.11 4.98
N ARG A 123 3.88 3.92 4.22
CA ARG A 123 3.34 5.12 3.57
C ARG A 123 2.24 4.77 2.57
N GLU A 124 2.43 3.74 1.74
CA GLU A 124 1.42 3.28 0.79
C GLU A 124 0.19 2.68 1.50
N GLU A 125 0.37 1.95 2.59
CA GLU A 125 -0.74 1.44 3.42
C GLU A 125 -1.59 2.57 3.99
N PHE A 126 -0.94 3.63 4.51
CA PHE A 126 -1.65 4.80 5.02
C PHE A 126 -2.41 5.55 3.94
N LEU A 127 -1.81 5.76 2.76
CA LEU A 127 -2.48 6.39 1.63
C LEU A 127 -3.69 5.56 1.16
N TYR A 128 -3.54 4.23 1.11
CA TYR A 128 -4.64 3.33 0.78
C TYR A 128 -5.77 3.44 1.81
N PHE A 129 -5.43 3.41 3.10
CA PHE A 129 -6.41 3.54 4.18
C PHE A 129 -7.16 4.87 4.13
N LEU A 130 -6.48 5.99 3.88
CA LEU A 130 -7.15 7.28 3.73
C LEU A 130 -8.17 7.24 2.59
N GLU A 131 -7.80 6.65 1.45
CA GLU A 131 -8.65 6.56 0.26
C GLU A 131 -9.82 5.58 0.43
N LYS A 132 -9.59 4.40 1.02
CA LYS A 132 -10.56 3.28 1.06
C LYS A 132 -11.28 3.11 2.39
N GLY A 133 -10.68 3.55 3.50
CA GLY A 133 -11.27 3.51 4.84
C GLY A 133 -11.02 2.19 5.57
N HIS A 134 -10.28 1.29 4.93
CA HIS A 134 -9.80 0.04 5.47
C HIS A 134 -8.38 -0.21 4.99
N LEU A 135 -7.65 -1.08 5.68
CA LEU A 135 -6.31 -1.50 5.27
C LEU A 135 -6.36 -2.36 3.99
N PRO A 136 -5.29 -2.34 3.17
CA PRO A 136 -5.13 -3.35 2.13
C PRO A 136 -4.97 -4.74 2.77
N TRP A 137 -5.20 -5.81 2.01
CA TRP A 137 -5.15 -7.19 2.53
C TRP A 137 -3.76 -7.59 3.10
N TYR A 138 -2.69 -6.93 2.64
CA TYR A 138 -1.33 -7.12 3.16
C TYR A 138 -0.98 -6.17 4.31
N GLY A 139 -1.84 -5.18 4.58
CA GLY A 139 -1.56 -4.12 5.54
C GLY A 139 -1.66 -4.56 6.99
N SER A 140 -1.04 -3.77 7.87
CA SER A 140 -0.97 -4.07 9.29
C SER A 140 -1.29 -2.84 10.13
N GLU A 141 -2.09 -3.00 11.17
CA GLU A 141 -2.36 -1.88 12.10
C GLU A 141 -1.07 -1.40 12.79
N ASN A 142 -0.13 -2.32 13.07
CA ASN A 142 1.17 -1.97 13.62
C ASN A 142 1.99 -1.10 12.67
N ASP A 143 1.88 -1.32 11.35
CA ASP A 143 2.60 -0.54 10.35
C ASP A 143 2.04 0.90 10.26
N LEU A 144 0.72 1.06 10.40
CA LEU A 144 0.12 2.39 10.55
C LEU A 144 0.55 3.07 11.85
N ARG A 145 0.51 2.35 12.97
CA ARG A 145 0.92 2.89 14.29
C ARG A 145 2.37 3.35 14.26
N ASP A 146 3.26 2.56 13.64
CA ASP A 146 4.66 2.91 13.47
C ASP A 146 4.83 4.15 12.58
N LEU A 147 4.12 4.25 11.46
CA LEU A 147 4.17 5.44 10.61
C LEU A 147 3.75 6.71 11.37
N LEU A 148 2.73 6.58 12.22
CA LEU A 148 2.16 7.68 12.99
C LEU A 148 3.00 8.05 14.23
N LEU A 149 4.11 7.37 14.51
CA LEU A 149 5.05 7.88 15.53
C LEU A 149 5.59 9.25 15.11
N PRO A 150 5.74 10.22 16.03
CA PRO A 150 6.10 11.60 15.67
C PRO A 150 7.31 11.72 14.74
N THR A 151 8.40 11.02 15.04
CA THR A 151 9.62 11.02 14.22
C THR A 151 9.37 10.46 12.82
N ASN A 152 8.70 9.31 12.71
CA ASN A 152 8.45 8.65 11.43
C ASN A 152 7.47 9.45 10.56
N TRP A 153 6.51 10.13 11.20
CA TRP A 153 5.57 11.02 10.52
C TRP A 153 6.28 12.23 9.94
N GLU A 154 7.13 12.92 10.72
CA GLU A 154 7.91 14.06 10.25
C GLU A 154 8.84 13.67 9.10
N GLU A 155 9.60 12.58 9.25
CA GLU A 155 10.45 12.04 8.18
C GLU A 155 9.64 11.67 6.91
N SER A 156 8.42 11.15 7.10
CA SER A 156 7.53 10.83 5.98
C SER A 156 7.03 12.10 5.28
N LEU A 157 6.69 13.17 6.01
CA LEU A 157 6.31 14.45 5.43
C LEU A 157 7.45 15.14 4.67
N ASP A 158 8.70 14.88 5.04
CA ASP A 158 9.88 15.35 4.30
C ASP A 158 10.13 14.56 3.01
N ASN A 159 9.59 13.34 2.89
CA ASN A 159 9.57 12.61 1.63
C ASN A 159 8.63 13.29 0.63
N ARG A 160 9.22 13.89 -0.42
CA ARG A 160 8.49 14.64 -1.45
C ARG A 160 7.42 13.82 -2.18
N ASP A 161 7.72 12.57 -2.55
CA ASP A 161 6.80 11.73 -3.32
C ASP A 161 5.56 11.37 -2.48
N PHE A 162 5.78 10.94 -1.24
CA PHE A 162 4.70 10.71 -0.28
C PHE A 162 3.88 11.95 -0.03
N PHE A 163 4.52 13.10 0.23
CA PHE A 163 3.81 14.33 0.53
C PHE A 163 2.90 14.76 -0.63
N VAL A 164 3.39 14.68 -1.86
CA VAL A 164 2.59 14.98 -3.06
C VAL A 164 1.42 14.01 -3.21
N LYS A 165 1.65 12.70 -3.00
CA LYS A 165 0.57 11.69 -3.02
C LYS A 165 -0.46 11.99 -1.92
N LEU A 166 -0.04 12.31 -0.71
CA LEU A 166 -0.93 12.62 0.42
C LEU A 166 -1.81 13.83 0.12
N VAL A 167 -1.22 14.95 -0.33
CA VAL A 167 -1.95 16.15 -0.76
C VAL A 167 -2.97 15.79 -1.84
N SER A 168 -2.55 15.05 -2.87
CA SER A 168 -3.45 14.65 -3.96
C SER A 168 -4.62 13.77 -3.52
N ARG A 169 -4.48 13.03 -2.40
CA ARG A 169 -5.57 12.23 -1.83
C ARG A 169 -6.53 13.08 -1.02
N LEU A 170 -6.01 14.02 -0.25
CA LEU A 170 -6.84 14.94 0.53
C LEU A 170 -7.64 15.89 -0.36
N GLU A 171 -7.11 16.30 -1.51
CA GLU A 171 -7.82 17.12 -2.51
C GLU A 171 -9.03 16.39 -3.16
N ARG A 172 -9.15 15.07 -3.04
CA ARG A 172 -10.21 14.30 -3.72
C ARG A 172 -11.58 14.41 -3.07
N GLY A 173 -11.67 14.81 -1.80
CA GLY A 173 -12.97 15.01 -1.15
C GLY A 173 -12.98 14.86 0.37
N ASP A 174 -14.13 15.20 0.95
CA ASP A 174 -14.35 15.33 2.39
C ASP A 174 -14.15 14.03 3.17
N GLU A 175 -14.46 12.86 2.59
CA GLU A 175 -14.28 11.59 3.30
C GLU A 175 -12.82 11.32 3.65
N THR A 176 -11.89 11.61 2.72
CA THR A 176 -10.46 11.45 2.94
C THR A 176 -9.96 12.42 4.01
N ILE A 177 -10.43 13.67 3.95
CA ILE A 177 -10.11 14.71 4.95
C ILE A 177 -10.62 14.29 6.32
N ASN A 178 -11.86 13.84 6.43
CA ASN A 178 -12.44 13.41 7.68
C ASN A 178 -11.63 12.25 8.27
N ARG A 179 -11.30 11.22 7.49
CA ARG A 179 -10.44 10.12 7.94
C ARG A 179 -9.09 10.62 8.43
N PHE A 180 -8.46 11.55 7.72
CA PHE A 180 -7.22 12.17 8.15
C PHE A 180 -7.35 12.85 9.52
N ILE A 181 -8.41 13.65 9.73
CA ILE A 181 -8.66 14.37 10.98
C ILE A 181 -8.96 13.44 12.16
N TYR A 182 -9.70 12.35 11.91
CA TYR A 182 -10.08 11.42 12.96
C TYR A 182 -8.94 10.48 13.40
N GLN A 183 -7.94 10.28 12.55
CA GLN A 183 -6.88 9.28 12.76
C GLN A 183 -5.59 9.91 13.27
N LEU A 184 -5.40 11.21 13.03
CA LEU A 184 -4.21 11.94 13.45
C LEU A 184 -4.47 12.84 14.66
N ASP A 185 -3.44 13.00 15.48
CA ASP A 185 -3.46 13.96 16.57
C ASP A 185 -3.20 15.41 16.09
N ASP A 186 -3.43 16.37 16.98
CA ASP A 186 -3.23 17.80 16.69
C ASP A 186 -1.83 18.15 16.21
N ARG A 187 -0.80 17.46 16.71
CA ARG A 187 0.60 17.74 16.38
C ARG A 187 0.91 17.29 14.97
N GLN A 188 0.47 16.09 14.61
CA GLN A 188 0.67 15.52 13.28
C GLN A 188 -0.07 16.31 12.20
N ILE A 189 -1.32 16.70 12.48
CA ILE A 189 -2.12 17.55 11.57
C ILE A 189 -1.47 18.93 11.44
N THR A 190 -1.01 19.52 12.55
CA THR A 190 -0.29 20.79 12.54
C THR A 190 0.99 20.71 11.71
N ALA A 191 1.80 19.65 11.87
CA ALA A 191 3.01 19.44 11.10
C ALA A 191 2.72 19.36 9.59
N PHE A 192 1.68 18.62 9.21
CA PHE A 192 1.20 18.56 7.83
C PHE A 192 0.79 19.94 7.29
N MET A 193 -0.08 20.67 8.00
CA MET A 193 -0.57 21.99 7.55
C MET A 193 0.56 23.01 7.40
N GLN A 194 1.53 23.02 8.33
CA GLN A 194 2.69 23.91 8.25
C GLN A 194 3.58 23.57 7.03
N ARG A 195 3.66 22.28 6.68
CA ARG A 195 4.41 21.82 5.50
C ARG A 195 3.68 22.12 4.18
N ALA A 196 2.36 22.01 4.17
CA ALA A 196 1.50 22.30 3.02
C ALA A 196 1.43 23.80 2.72
N ASN A 197 1.25 24.62 3.76
CA ASN A 197 1.18 26.07 3.63
C ASN A 197 1.98 26.77 4.75
N PRO A 198 3.22 27.20 4.48
CA PRO A 198 4.06 27.88 5.47
C PRO A 198 3.45 29.17 6.05
N THR A 199 2.46 29.78 5.39
CA THR A 199 1.75 30.96 5.94
C THR A 199 0.98 30.60 7.19
N ILE A 200 0.41 29.39 7.29
CA ILE A 200 -0.32 28.92 8.47
C ILE A 200 0.57 28.91 9.71
N LYS A 201 1.85 28.56 9.55
CA LYS A 201 2.83 28.63 10.64
C LYS A 201 2.98 30.05 11.20
N LYS A 202 2.76 31.09 10.38
CA LYS A 202 2.88 32.49 10.79
C LYS A 202 1.55 33.05 11.33
N THR A 203 0.43 32.73 10.68
CA THR A 203 -0.86 33.39 10.95
C THR A 203 -1.76 32.59 11.90
N ALA A 204 -1.72 31.27 11.85
CA ALA A 204 -2.61 30.40 12.62
C ALA A 204 -1.92 29.69 13.78
N ALA A 205 -0.61 29.85 13.99
CA ALA A 205 0.10 29.18 15.08
C ALA A 205 -0.53 29.35 16.47
N PRO A 206 -1.01 30.54 16.89
CA PRO A 206 -1.70 30.70 18.17
C PRO A 206 -2.99 29.89 18.25
N LEU A 207 -3.73 29.80 17.14
CA LEU A 207 -4.97 29.03 17.03
C LEU A 207 -4.69 27.52 17.10
N LEU A 208 -3.66 27.05 16.38
CA LEU A 208 -3.23 25.64 16.39
C LEU A 208 -2.80 25.18 17.77
N GLN A 209 -2.12 26.04 18.53
CA GLN A 209 -1.74 25.76 19.92
C GLN A 209 -2.94 25.62 20.86
N GLN A 210 -4.10 26.17 20.50
CA GLN A 210 -5.32 26.15 21.31
C GLN A 210 -6.35 25.11 20.87
N LEU A 211 -6.09 24.33 19.81
CA LEU A 211 -7.03 23.32 19.29
C LEU A 211 -7.57 22.38 20.37
N HIS A 212 -6.69 21.94 21.29
CA HIS A 212 -7.02 21.07 22.41
C HIS A 212 -8.06 21.65 23.39
N ARG A 213 -8.33 22.96 23.36
CA ARG A 213 -9.29 23.63 24.25
C ARG A 213 -10.72 23.60 23.71
N PHE A 214 -10.89 23.31 22.43
CA PHE A 214 -12.21 23.27 21.80
C PHE A 214 -12.86 21.90 22.00
N PRO A 215 -14.22 21.84 22.10
CA PRO A 215 -14.94 20.58 22.00
C PRO A 215 -14.59 19.84 20.72
N ARG A 216 -14.61 18.50 20.75
CA ARG A 216 -14.15 17.64 19.65
C ARG A 216 -14.76 18.01 18.29
N ASP A 217 -16.06 18.28 18.24
CA ASP A 217 -16.75 18.60 16.99
C ASP A 217 -16.29 19.96 16.44
N THR A 218 -16.21 20.98 17.29
CA THR A 218 -15.71 22.32 16.93
C THR A 218 -14.25 22.26 16.50
N ARG A 219 -13.41 21.51 17.22
CA ARG A 219 -12.01 21.25 16.86
C ARG A 219 -11.93 20.64 15.46
N ASN A 220 -12.69 19.58 15.20
CA ASN A 220 -12.64 18.88 13.92
C ASN A 220 -13.13 19.75 12.75
N GLN A 221 -14.19 20.53 12.94
CA GLN A 221 -14.66 21.50 11.95
C GLN A 221 -13.61 22.57 11.65
N LEU A 222 -12.95 23.10 12.69
CA LEU A 222 -11.90 24.09 12.52
C LEU A 222 -10.69 23.51 11.79
N ILE A 223 -10.25 22.30 12.15
CA ILE A 223 -9.16 21.61 11.45
C ILE A 223 -9.55 21.35 9.99
N HIS A 224 -10.78 20.91 9.72
CA HIS A 224 -11.27 20.69 8.36
C HIS A 224 -11.15 21.97 7.54
N PHE A 225 -11.68 23.08 8.05
CA PHE A 225 -11.57 24.39 7.39
C PHE A 225 -10.12 24.79 7.13
N LEU A 226 -9.25 24.70 8.14
CA LEU A 226 -7.84 25.06 8.00
C LEU A 226 -7.11 24.16 7.01
N LEU A 227 -7.43 22.87 6.98
CA LEU A 227 -6.82 21.89 6.10
C LEU A 227 -7.25 22.14 4.65
N VAL A 228 -8.54 22.41 4.39
CA VAL A 228 -9.01 22.82 3.06
C VAL A 228 -8.29 24.10 2.61
N ALA A 229 -8.21 25.12 3.46
CA ALA A 229 -7.46 26.35 3.14
C ALA A 229 -5.95 26.13 2.97
N SER A 230 -5.39 25.06 3.55
CA SER A 230 -3.99 24.66 3.36
C SER A 230 -3.75 24.01 2.00
N LEU A 231 -4.77 23.32 1.47
CA LEU A 231 -4.72 22.54 0.24
C LEU A 231 -5.11 23.36 -0.99
N GLU A 232 -5.97 24.36 -0.84
CA GLU A 232 -6.29 25.31 -1.91
C GLU A 232 -4.98 25.91 -2.43
N LYS A 233 -4.65 25.53 -3.68
CA LYS A 233 -3.56 26.17 -4.43
C LYS A 233 -3.75 27.67 -4.28
N ARG A 234 -2.66 28.38 -3.97
CA ARG A 234 -2.60 29.82 -4.16
C ARG A 234 -2.85 30.09 -5.65
N ASP A 235 -4.10 30.18 -6.05
CA ASP A 235 -4.45 31.14 -7.06
C ASP A 235 -4.05 32.48 -6.46
N ASN A 236 -3.20 33.19 -7.18
CA ASN A 236 -2.78 34.56 -6.88
C ASN A 236 -3.99 35.54 -6.84
N THR A 237 -5.23 35.07 -6.80
CA THR A 237 -6.46 35.87 -6.75
C THR A 237 -6.64 36.59 -5.42
N LEU A 238 -6.17 36.04 -4.29
CA LEU A 238 -6.25 36.75 -3.00
C LEU A 238 -5.16 37.81 -2.84
N GLU A 239 -3.93 37.56 -3.32
CA GLU A 239 -2.86 38.57 -3.38
C GLU A 239 -3.19 39.67 -4.40
N ASN A 240 -3.76 39.32 -5.55
CA ASN A 240 -4.17 40.31 -6.56
C ASN A 240 -5.37 41.15 -6.09
N LYS A 241 -6.37 40.57 -5.42
CA LYS A 241 -7.50 41.34 -4.86
C LYS A 241 -7.06 42.24 -3.70
N ALA A 242 -6.12 41.79 -2.87
CA ALA A 242 -5.56 42.61 -1.79
C ALA A 242 -4.74 43.80 -2.35
N ASN A 243 -3.99 43.58 -3.44
CA ASN A 243 -3.23 44.64 -4.12
C ASN A 243 -4.13 45.60 -4.94
N GLU A 244 -5.23 45.13 -5.53
CA GLU A 244 -6.24 46.00 -6.19
C GLU A 244 -6.98 46.89 -5.19
N LEU A 245 -7.27 46.38 -3.99
CA LEU A 245 -7.89 47.16 -2.91
C LEU A 245 -6.89 48.13 -2.25
N ALA A 246 -5.62 47.76 -2.14
CA ALA A 246 -4.57 48.63 -1.60
C ALA A 246 -4.08 49.71 -2.58
N GLY A 247 -4.21 49.48 -3.90
CA GLY A 247 -3.88 50.46 -4.94
C GLY A 247 -5.03 51.43 -5.29
N SER A 248 -6.18 51.31 -4.63
CA SER A 248 -7.37 52.15 -4.86
C SER A 248 -7.66 53.14 -3.71
N ILE A 249 -6.67 53.40 -2.83
CA ILE A 249 -6.73 54.43 -1.78
C ILE A 249 -5.73 55.54 -2.10
#